data_AF-A0A0C1HEL2-F1
#
_entry.id   AF-A0A0C1HEL2-F1
#
_cell.length_a   1.000
_cell.length_b   1.000
_cell.length_c   1.000
_cell.angle_alpha   90.00
_cell.angle_beta   90.00
_cell.angle_gamma   90.00
#
_symmetry.space_group_name_H-M   'P 1'
#
loop_
_entity.id
_entity.type
_entity.pdbx_description
1 polymer ?
#
loop_
_entity_poly.entity_id
_entity_poly.type
_entity_poly.pdbx_seq_one_letter_code
_entity_poly.pdbx_strand_id
1 'polypeptide(L)'
;MKGVGRIYQQTLIDTYSKVAFVKLYDRKNALVASDMLNDQVIPWFEEQDIRVLRILTDRGTEYCGAREHHEHELYLAIKDIDHSRTKARRPQTNGICERFHQTI
;
A
#
# COMPACT_ATOMS: atom_id res chain seq x y z
N MET A 1 -24.60 0.21 2.46
CA MET A 1 -24.97 -0.10 3.86
C MET A 1 -25.27 1.19 4.61
N LYS A 2 -26.47 1.36 5.16
CA LYS A 2 -26.76 2.53 6.02
C LYS A 2 -26.04 2.34 7.36
N GLY A 3 -25.31 3.36 7.82
CA GLY A 3 -24.71 3.41 9.16
C GLY A 3 -23.20 3.08 9.26
N VAL A 4 -22.53 2.64 8.20
CA VAL A 4 -21.13 2.15 8.26
C VAL A 4 -20.08 3.28 8.11
N GLY A 5 -20.49 4.52 7.84
CA GLY A 5 -19.56 5.61 7.61
C GLY A 5 -18.78 5.45 6.29
N ARG A 6 -17.66 6.16 6.16
CA ARG A 6 -16.83 6.11 4.94
C ARG A 6 -15.93 4.87 4.99
N ILE A 7 -16.02 4.05 3.96
CA ILE A 7 -15.14 2.89 3.78
C ILE A 7 -14.03 3.28 2.81
N TYR A 8 -12.81 2.86 3.13
CA TYR A 8 -11.63 3.05 2.31
C TYR A 8 -11.13 1.68 1.86
N GLN A 9 -10.92 1.53 0.56
CA GLN A 9 -10.28 0.36 -0.01
C GLN A 9 -8.79 0.64 -0.19
N GLN A 10 -7.94 -0.21 0.39
CA GLN A 10 -6.53 -0.24 0.07
C GLN A 10 -6.26 -1.40 -0.88
N THR A 11 -5.53 -1.12 -1.95
CA THR A 11 -5.17 -2.09 -2.98
C THR A 11 -3.66 -2.08 -3.18
N LEU A 12 -3.05 -3.25 -3.06
CA LEU A 12 -1.65 -3.46 -3.43
C LEU A 12 -1.61 -4.41 -4.63
N ILE A 13 -0.74 -4.12 -5.60
CA ILE A 13 -0.55 -4.97 -6.77
C ILE A 13 0.93 -5.16 -6.99
N ASP A 14 1.37 -6.41 -7.07
CA ASP A 14 2.71 -6.70 -7.58
C ASP A 14 2.75 -6.52 -9.10
N THR A 15 3.69 -5.70 -9.55
CA THR A 15 3.81 -5.34 -10.96
C THR A 15 4.34 -6.46 -11.84
N TYR A 16 5.01 -7.47 -11.27
CA TYR A 16 5.53 -8.62 -12.00
C TYR A 16 4.46 -9.72 -12.16
N SER A 17 4.03 -10.32 -11.05
CA SER A 17 3.09 -11.45 -11.01
C SER A 17 1.63 -11.07 -11.26
N LYS A 18 1.28 -9.78 -11.12
CA LYS A 18 -0.10 -9.27 -11.15
C LYS A 18 -0.99 -9.77 -10.01
N VAL A 19 -0.40 -10.35 -8.96
CA VAL A 19 -1.14 -10.65 -7.72
C VAL A 19 -1.57 -9.34 -7.08
N ALA A 20 -2.84 -9.28 -6.70
CA ALA A 20 -3.45 -8.12 -6.06
C ALA A 20 -4.04 -8.51 -4.71
N PHE A 21 -3.81 -7.64 -3.73
CA PHE A 21 -4.41 -7.72 -2.41
C PHE A 21 -5.37 -6.55 -2.26
N VAL A 22 -6.51 -6.79 -1.61
CA VAL A 22 -7.52 -5.76 -1.35
C VAL A 22 -8.03 -5.91 0.07
N LYS A 23 -7.97 -4.83 0.86
CA LYS A 23 -8.50 -4.80 2.23
C LYS A 23 -9.31 -3.51 2.44
N LEU A 24 -10.42 -3.63 3.15
CA LEU A 24 -11.33 -2.52 3.46
C LEU A 24 -11.10 -2.03 4.88
N TYR A 25 -11.11 -0.71 5.07
CA TYR A 25 -10.91 -0.04 6.34
C TYR A 25 -11.97 1.04 6.57
N ASP A 26 -12.26 1.31 7.83
CA ASP A 26 -13.10 2.44 8.28
C ASP A 26 -12.30 3.75 8.41
N ARG A 27 -10.97 3.70 8.26
CA ARG A 27 -10.05 4.84 8.41
C ARG A 27 -9.01 4.87 7.30
N LYS A 28 -8.42 6.04 7.12
CA LYS A 28 -7.35 6.29 6.15
C LYS A 28 -6.18 7.01 6.84
N ASN A 29 -5.25 6.26 7.42
CA ASN A 29 -4.07 6.78 8.12
C ASN A 29 -2.85 5.85 7.95
N ALA A 30 -1.70 6.26 8.48
CA ALA A 30 -0.43 5.55 8.32
C ALA A 30 -0.38 4.16 8.96
N LEU A 31 -1.08 3.97 10.08
CA LEU A 31 -1.19 2.68 10.72
C LEU A 31 -1.88 1.65 9.81
N VAL A 32 -3.04 2.04 9.26
CA VAL A 32 -3.80 1.20 8.31
C VAL A 32 -2.98 0.90 7.04
N ALA A 33 -2.22 1.87 6.54
CA ALA A 33 -1.37 1.66 5.37
C ALA A 33 -0.33 0.54 5.59
N SER A 34 0.19 0.44 6.82
CA SER A 34 1.20 -0.56 7.23
C SER A 34 0.58 -1.91 7.57
N ASP A 35 -0.64 -1.90 8.12
CA ASP A 35 -1.38 -3.10 8.55
C ASP A 35 -1.50 -4.11 7.41
N MET A 36 -1.93 -3.67 6.22
CA MET A 36 -2.06 -4.54 5.05
C MET A 36 -0.75 -5.22 4.65
N LEU A 37 0.37 -4.50 4.79
CA LEU A 37 1.70 -5.05 4.48
C LEU A 37 2.08 -6.15 5.47
N ASN A 38 1.83 -5.91 6.76
CA ASN A 38 2.15 -6.86 7.83
C ASN A 38 1.24 -8.09 7.84
N ASP A 39 -0.06 -7.87 7.65
CA ASP A 39 -1.10 -8.88 7.83
C ASP A 39 -1.20 -9.84 6.64
N GLN A 40 -1.01 -9.34 5.42
CA GLN A 40 -1.31 -10.11 4.20
C GLN A 40 -0.15 -10.16 3.21
N VAL A 41 0.40 -9.00 2.85
CA VAL A 41 1.28 -8.91 1.67
C VAL A 41 2.64 -9.56 1.94
N ILE A 42 3.33 -9.15 3.01
CA ILE A 42 4.67 -9.66 3.30
C ILE A 42 4.63 -11.16 3.63
N PRO A 43 3.75 -11.67 4.51
CA PRO A 43 3.67 -13.10 4.78
C PRO A 43 3.41 -13.93 3.52
N TRP A 44 2.51 -13.48 2.63
CA TRP A 44 2.21 -14.21 1.39
C TRP A 44 3.42 -14.31 0.47
N PHE A 45 4.20 -13.23 0.32
CA PHE A 45 5.42 -13.27 -0.50
C PHE A 45 6.54 -14.08 0.16
N GLU A 46 6.67 -14.02 1.49
CA GLU A 46 7.62 -14.85 2.25
C GLU A 46 7.32 -16.34 2.09
N GLU A 47 6.04 -16.75 2.07
CA GLU A 47 5.64 -18.13 1.78
C GLU A 47 6.03 -18.62 0.38
N GLN A 48 6.28 -17.69 -0.56
CA GLN A 48 6.76 -17.99 -1.91
C GLN A 48 8.29 -17.85 -2.05
N ASP A 49 9.01 -17.70 -0.93
CA ASP A 49 10.45 -17.39 -0.89
C ASP A 49 10.83 -16.10 -1.64
N ILE A 50 9.90 -15.13 -1.71
CA ILE A 50 10.10 -13.84 -2.37
C ILE A 50 10.16 -12.73 -1.32
N ARG A 51 11.26 -11.97 -1.34
CA ARG A 51 11.40 -10.78 -0.49
C ARG A 51 10.77 -9.55 -1.15
N VAL A 52 9.89 -8.86 -0.43
CA VAL A 52 9.43 -7.51 -0.83
C VAL A 52 10.56 -6.52 -0.62
N LEU A 53 11.04 -5.90 -1.71
CA LEU A 53 12.20 -4.97 -1.64
C LEU A 53 11.78 -3.50 -1.67
N ARG A 54 10.65 -3.19 -2.30
CA ARG A 54 10.23 -1.82 -2.57
C ARG A 54 8.74 -1.70 -2.67
N ILE A 55 8.20 -0.64 -2.10
CA ILE A 55 6.81 -0.21 -2.26
C ILE A 55 6.79 1.12 -3.01
N LEU A 56 5.87 1.25 -3.97
CA LEU A 56 5.57 2.48 -4.68
C LEU A 56 4.18 2.97 -4.27
N THR A 57 4.10 4.16 -3.69
CA THR A 57 2.81 4.82 -3.39
C THR A 57 2.74 6.21 -4.00
N ASP A 58 1.59 6.87 -3.86
CA ASP A 58 1.52 8.31 -4.03
C ASP A 58 2.06 9.06 -2.80
N ARG A 59 1.88 10.38 -2.78
CA ARG A 59 2.33 11.27 -1.69
C ARG A 59 1.24 11.52 -0.63
N GLY A 60 0.22 10.67 -0.55
CA GLY A 60 -0.81 10.73 0.47
C GLY A 60 -0.22 10.69 1.87
N THR A 61 -0.86 11.38 2.81
CA THR A 61 -0.42 11.49 4.20
C THR A 61 -0.52 10.17 4.97
N GLU A 62 -1.20 9.17 4.40
CA GLU A 62 -1.20 7.79 4.90
C GLU A 62 0.10 7.06 4.58
N TYR A 63 0.81 7.44 3.51
CA TYR A 63 2.07 6.80 3.11
C TYR A 63 3.29 7.63 3.47
N CYS A 64 3.14 8.96 3.49
CA CYS A 64 4.22 9.91 3.61
C CYS A 64 4.07 10.84 4.82
N GLY A 65 5.11 10.91 5.64
CA GLY A 65 5.24 11.88 6.74
C GLY A 65 6.67 12.05 7.20
N ALA A 66 6.88 12.74 8.32
CA ALA A 66 8.20 12.84 8.94
C ALA A 66 8.62 11.45 9.43
N ARG A 67 9.71 10.90 8.88
CA ARG A 67 10.13 9.49 9.11
C ARG A 67 10.21 9.11 10.58
N GLU A 68 10.64 10.01 11.45
CA GLU A 68 10.77 9.77 12.90
C GLU A 68 9.42 9.59 13.61
N HIS A 69 8.32 10.05 13.01
CA HIS A 69 7.00 10.12 13.64
C HIS A 69 5.89 9.56 12.75
N HIS A 70 6.23 8.86 11.66
CA HIS A 70 5.25 8.35 10.71
C HIS A 70 5.31 6.82 10.67
N GLU A 71 4.25 6.18 11.15
CA GLU A 71 4.20 4.74 11.42
C GLU A 71 4.53 3.92 10.17
N HIS A 72 4.04 4.32 9.01
CA HIS A 72 4.33 3.64 7.74
C HIS A 72 5.79 3.77 7.30
N GLU A 73 6.41 4.94 7.50
CA GLU A 73 7.82 5.13 7.12
C GLU A 73 8.74 4.37 8.08
N LEU A 74 8.39 4.31 9.37
CA LEU A 74 9.10 3.50 10.37
C LEU A 74 8.93 2.00 10.09
N TYR A 75 7.71 1.57 9.75
CA TYR A 75 7.44 0.16 9.46
C TYR A 75 8.26 -0.34 8.26
N LEU A 76 8.27 0.41 7.15
CA LEU A 76 9.09 0.08 5.98
C LEU A 76 10.59 0.06 6.32
N ALA A 77 11.05 0.99 7.18
CA ALA A 77 12.43 1.00 7.64
C ALA A 77 12.81 -0.27 8.44
N ILE A 78 11.94 -0.70 9.36
CA ILE A 78 12.15 -1.90 10.18
C ILE A 78 12.17 -3.16 9.31
N LYS A 79 11.32 -3.21 8.28
CA LYS A 79 11.27 -4.32 7.32
C LYS A 79 12.34 -4.25 6.23
N ASP A 80 13.18 -3.22 6.24
CA ASP A 80 14.21 -2.98 5.22
C ASP A 80 13.62 -3.01 3.79
N ILE A 81 12.57 -2.20 3.60
CA ILE A 81 11.82 -2.02 2.36
C ILE A 81 11.98 -0.58 1.88
N ASP A 82 12.40 -0.40 0.63
CA ASP A 82 12.51 0.92 0.02
C ASP A 82 11.13 1.55 -0.22
N HIS A 83 10.98 2.83 0.11
CA HIS A 83 9.78 3.61 -0.20
C HIS A 83 9.98 4.54 -1.39
N SER A 84 9.43 4.17 -2.55
CA SER A 84 9.34 5.02 -3.73
C SER A 84 8.00 5.75 -3.79
N ARG A 85 8.01 6.97 -4.33
CA ARG A 85 6.83 7.83 -4.41
C ARG A 85 6.61 8.28 -5.84
N THR A 86 5.38 8.21 -6.33
CA THR A 86 5.04 8.71 -7.68
C THR A 86 5.39 10.19 -7.79
N LYS A 87 5.81 10.60 -9.01
CA LYS A 87 6.04 12.03 -9.28
C LYS A 87 4.69 12.75 -9.25
N ALA A 88 4.65 13.90 -8.58
CA ALA A 88 3.48 14.75 -8.57
C ALA A 88 3.02 15.03 -10.02
N ARG A 89 1.70 14.92 -10.28
CA ARG A 89 1.07 15.16 -11.59
C ARG A 89 1.50 14.20 -12.72
N ARG A 90 1.98 12.99 -12.41
CA ARG A 90 2.24 11.93 -13.40
C ARG A 90 1.44 10.65 -13.08
N PRO A 91 0.14 10.61 -13.42
CA PRO A 91 -0.74 9.48 -13.13
C PRO A 91 -0.31 8.18 -13.82
N GLN A 92 0.48 8.25 -14.90
CA GLN A 92 0.90 7.06 -15.66
C GLN A 92 1.68 6.03 -14.82
N THR A 93 2.38 6.44 -13.76
CA THR A 93 3.11 5.51 -12.87
C THR A 93 2.20 4.67 -11.98
N ASN A 94 0.91 5.02 -11.86
CA ASN A 94 -0.09 4.27 -11.11
C ASN A 94 -1.11 3.54 -12.00
N GLY A 95 -0.88 3.53 -13.33
CA GLY A 95 -1.86 3.03 -14.30
C GLY A 95 -2.20 1.55 -14.14
N ILE A 96 -1.40 0.73 -13.43
CA ILE A 96 -1.75 -0.66 -13.12
C ILE A 96 -2.88 -0.72 -12.09
N CYS A 97 -2.78 0.06 -11.01
CA CYS A 97 -3.79 0.11 -9.95
C CYS A 97 -5.10 0.70 -10.49
N GLU A 98 -5.02 1.79 -11.26
CA GLU A 98 -6.20 2.40 -11.89
C GLU A 98 -6.93 1.42 -12.84
N ARG A 99 -6.19 0.69 -13.69
CA ARG A 99 -6.80 -0.33 -14.56
C ARG A 99 -7.38 -1.50 -13.79
N PHE A 100 -6.75 -1.90 -12.69
CA PHE A 100 -7.28 -2.95 -11.83
C PHE A 100 -8.61 -2.53 -11.20
N HIS A 101 -8.70 -1.29 -10.67
CA HIS A 101 -9.97 -0.75 -10.13
C HIS A 101 -11.08 -0.61 -11.17
N GLN A 102 -10.77 -0.54 -12.46
CA GLN A 102 -11.79 -0.60 -13.53
C GLN A 102 -12.29 -2.02 -13.81
N THR A 103 -11.58 -3.04 -13.32
CA THR A 103 -11.88 -4.45 -13.56
C THR A 103 -12.71 -5.09 -12.44
N ILE A 104 -12.63 -4.53 -11.22
CA ILE A 104 -13.27 -5.07 -10.00
C ILE A 104 -14.41 -4.18 -9.49
#